data_AF-A0ABD5SCT6-F1
#
_entry.id   AF-A0ABD5SCT6-F1
#
_cell.length_a   1.000
_cell.length_b   1.000
_cell.length_c   1.000
_cell.angle_alpha   90.00
_cell.angle_beta   90.00
_cell.angle_gamma   90.00
#
_symmetry.space_group_name_H-M   'P 1'
#
loop_
_entity.id
_entity.type
_entity.pdbx_description
1 polymer ?
#
loop_
_entity_poly.entity_id
_entity_poly.type
_entity_poly.pdbx_seq_one_letter_code
_entity_poly.pdbx_strand_id
1 'polypeptide(L)' 'MRVHVIGLGGAGGRIVDRLAADHHGDRFLQGVSAFDTDMASLESLQTLGPDRRYRFGDAAGGDRLDDDLHAGRELGRA' A
#
# COMPACT_ATOMS: atom_id res chain seq x y z
N MET A 1 -3.48 12.10 19.80
CA MET A 1 -3.93 10.92 19.02
C MET A 1 -2.77 10.46 18.17
N ARG A 2 -2.55 9.15 18.04
CA ARG A 2 -1.51 8.56 17.18
C ARG A 2 -2.21 7.64 16.18
N VAL A 3 -1.83 7.70 14.91
CA VAL A 3 -2.45 6.90 13.85
C VAL A 3 -1.41 6.07 13.12
N HIS A 4 -1.84 4.88 12.69
CA HIS A 4 -1.15 4.10 11.68
C HIS A 4 -1.99 4.14 10.41
N VAL A 5 -1.37 4.47 9.28
CA VAL A 5 -2.10 4.64 8.01
C VAL A 5 -1.70 3.52 7.06
N ILE A 6 -2.70 2.86 6.48
CA ILE A 6 -2.53 1.76 5.54
C ILE A 6 -3.08 2.20 4.19
N GLY A 7 -2.21 2.28 3.19
CA GLY A 7 -2.59 2.52 1.80
C GLY A 7 -2.87 1.20 1.10
N LEU A 8 -4.06 1.05 0.52
CA LEU A 8 -4.44 -0.13 -0.26
C LEU A 8 -4.56 0.23 -1.75
N GLY A 9 -3.92 -0.58 -2.60
CA GLY A 9 -3.81 -0.39 -4.04
C GLY A 9 -2.96 0.84 -4.42
N GLY A 10 -2.72 1.02 -5.72
CA GLY A 10 -1.76 2.03 -6.20
C GLY A 10 -2.13 3.46 -5.81
N ALA A 11 -3.42 3.80 -5.77
CA ALA A 11 -3.87 5.11 -5.29
C ALA A 11 -3.62 5.28 -3.78
N GLY A 12 -3.97 4.27 -2.97
CA GLY A 12 -3.71 4.27 -1.54
C GLY A 12 -2.22 4.38 -1.23
N GLY A 13 -1.39 3.63 -1.94
CA GLY A 13 0.07 3.69 -1.87
C GLY A 13 0.61 5.10 -2.09
N ARG A 14 0.19 5.79 -3.16
CA ARG A 14 0.60 7.17 -3.44
C ARG A 14 0.18 8.17 -2.36
N ILE A 15 -1.03 8.03 -1.83
CA ILE A 15 -1.52 8.91 -0.75
C ILE A 15 -0.67 8.75 0.49
N VAL A 16 -0.41 7.51 0.90
CA VAL A 16 0.35 7.27 2.12
C VAL A 16 1.85 7.58 1.95
N ASP A 17 2.39 7.45 0.74
CA ASP A 17 3.75 7.89 0.43
C ASP A 17 3.90 9.40 0.53
N ARG A 18 2.94 10.16 -0.01
CA ARG A 18 2.90 11.62 0.16
C ARG A 18 2.74 12.03 1.62
N LEU A 19 1.86 11.34 2.36
CA LEU A 19 1.65 11.59 3.79
C LEU A 19 2.93 11.34 4.59
N ALA A 20 3.65 10.25 4.29
CA ALA A 20 4.93 9.97 4.91
C ALA A 20 5.96 11.06 4.59
N ALA A 21 5.98 11.61 3.37
CA ALA A 21 6.89 12.69 2.99
C ALA A 21 6.62 13.99 3.75
N ASP A 22 5.34 14.35 3.95
CA ASP A 22 4.95 15.57 4.65
C ASP A 22 5.12 15.49 6.17
N HIS A 23 4.91 14.31 6.75
CA HIS A 23 4.74 14.15 8.19
C HIS A 23 5.76 13.19 8.82
N HIS A 24 6.88 12.91 8.14
CA HIS A 24 7.90 12.04 8.70
C HIS A 24 8.44 12.61 10.03
N GLY A 25 8.23 11.89 11.13
CA GLY A 25 8.68 12.30 12.47
C GLY A 25 7.64 13.07 13.29
N ASP A 26 6.46 13.35 12.74
CA ASP A 26 5.36 13.92 13.51
C ASP A 26 4.87 12.94 14.57
N ARG A 27 4.64 13.44 15.80
CA ARG A 27 4.18 12.61 16.93
C ARG A 27 2.83 11.92 16.67
N PHE A 28 2.06 12.44 15.72
CA PHE A 28 0.74 11.92 15.34
C PHE A 28 0.84 10.72 14.39
N LEU A 29 1.85 10.67 13.51
CA LEU A 29 2.00 9.61 12.52
C LEU A 29 2.90 8.51 13.11
N GLN A 30 2.28 7.49 13.70
CA GLN A 30 3.02 6.38 14.31
C GLN A 30 3.67 5.48 13.24
N GLY A 31 2.99 5.29 12.11
CA GLY A 31 3.45 4.39 11.07
C GLY A 31 2.63 4.50 9.80
N VAL A 32 3.25 4.06 8.71
CA VAL A 32 2.69 4.07 7.37
C VAL A 32 3.10 2.79 6.66
N SER A 33 2.16 2.15 5.98
CA SER A 33 2.39 0.95 5.19
C SER A 33 1.57 0.99 3.90
N ALA A 34 2.13 0.47 2.81
CA ALA A 34 1.43 0.36 1.53
C ALA A 34 1.27 -1.12 1.15
N PHE A 35 0.09 -1.47 0.66
CA PHE A 35 -0.27 -2.80 0.21
C PHE A 35 -0.82 -2.72 -1.21
N ASP A 36 -0.30 -3.54 -2.11
CA ASP A 36 -0.77 -3.64 -3.49
C ASP A 36 -0.60 -5.08 -4.01
N THR A 37 -1.33 -5.46 -5.06
CA THR A 37 -1.03 -6.69 -5.82
C THR A 37 0.08 -6.43 -6.84
N ASP A 38 0.20 -5.20 -7.34
CA ASP A 38 1.18 -4.79 -8.35
C ASP A 38 2.50 -4.33 -7.71
N MET A 39 3.56 -5.11 -7.92
CA MET A 39 4.90 -4.79 -7.40
C MET A 39 5.47 -3.51 -8.02
N ALA A 40 5.21 -3.25 -9.30
CA ALA A 40 5.73 -2.06 -9.97
C ALA A 40 5.13 -0.77 -9.36
N SER A 41 3.85 -0.84 -8.98
CA SER A 41 3.19 0.25 -8.25
C SER A 41 3.85 0.51 -6.89
N LEU A 42 4.19 -0.55 -6.14
CA LEU A 42 4.91 -0.41 -4.87
C LEU A 42 6.34 0.12 -5.05
N GLU A 43 7.07 -0.37 -6.05
CA GLU A 43 8.45 0.07 -6.35
C GLU A 43 8.52 1.55 -6.75
N SER A 44 7.46 2.08 -7.37
CA SER A 44 7.36 3.49 -7.77
C SER A 44 7.26 4.49 -6.61
N LEU A 45 6.93 4.04 -5.39
CA LEU A 45 6.85 4.90 -4.21
C LEU A 45 8.24 5.46 -3.86
N GLN A 46 8.30 6.72 -3.42
CA GLN A 46 9.57 7.43 -3.27
C GLN A 46 10.01 7.55 -1.80
N THR A 47 9.07 7.54 -0.86
CA THR A 47 9.35 7.86 0.55
C THR A 47 9.36 6.62 1.44
N LEU A 48 8.41 5.70 1.24
CA LEU A 48 8.34 4.48 2.05
C LEU A 48 9.55 3.58 1.78
N GLY A 49 10.24 3.11 2.81
CA GLY A 49 11.25 2.06 2.64
C GLY A 49 10.64 0.72 2.21
N PRO A 50 11.45 -0.21 1.66
CA PRO A 50 10.99 -1.52 1.20
C PRO A 50 10.26 -2.32 2.29
N ASP A 51 10.71 -2.20 3.55
CA ASP A 51 10.12 -2.91 4.70
C ASP A 51 8.69 -2.45 5.05
N ARG A 52 8.18 -1.41 4.38
CA ARG A 52 6.82 -0.86 4.56
C ARG A 52 5.94 -1.05 3.31
N ARG A 53 6.46 -1.72 2.28
CA ARG A 53 5.78 -2.00 1.01
C ARG A 53 5.49 -3.50 0.96
N TYR A 54 4.22 -3.86 0.95
CA TYR A 54 3.79 -5.25 1.05
C TYR A 54 3.02 -5.62 -0.21
N ARG A 55 3.64 -6.50 -1.02
CA ARG A 55 2.90 -7.15 -2.09
C ARG A 55 2.07 -8.29 -1.51
N PHE A 56 0.84 -8.41 -1.97
CA PHE A 56 -0.04 -9.52 -1.63
C PHE A 56 -0.78 -10.05 -2.87
N GLY A 57 -1.48 -11.17 -2.70
CA GLY A 57 -2.27 -11.75 -3.77
C GLY A 57 -1.43 -12.46 -4.83
N ASP A 58 -0.45 -13.28 -4.42
CA ASP A 58 0.30 -14.13 -5.35
C ASP A 58 -0.61 -15.07 -6.16
N ALA A 59 -1.80 -15.40 -5.63
CA ALA A 59 -2.85 -16.11 -6.35
C ALA A 59 -3.43 -15.33 -7.56
N ALA A 60 -3.25 -14.02 -7.61
CA ALA A 60 -3.58 -13.17 -8.75
C ALA A 60 -2.46 -13.09 -9.80
N GLY A 61 -1.40 -13.89 -9.66
CA GLY A 61 -0.23 -13.86 -10.56
C GLY A 61 0.67 -12.64 -10.36
N GLY A 62 0.35 -11.75 -9.42
CA GLY A 62 1.18 -10.58 -9.11
C GLY A 62 0.99 -9.36 -9.99
N ASP A 63 0.00 -9.41 -10.86
CA ASP A 63 -0.39 -8.29 -11.70
C ASP A 63 -1.56 -7.53 -11.07
N ARG A 64 -1.92 -6.41 -11.70
CA ARG A 64 -3.12 -5.66 -11.32
C ARG A 64 -4.36 -6.51 -11.51
N LEU A 65 -5.40 -6.18 -10.75
CA LEU A 65 -6.71 -6.82 -10.88
C LEU A 65 -7.60 -6.14 -11.93
N ASP A 66 -7.08 -5.18 -12.71
CA ASP A 66 -7.81 -4.45 -13.75
C ASP A 66 -9.21 -3.97 -13.31
N ASP A 67 -9.28 -3.41 -12.09
CA ASP A 67 -10.50 -2.94 -11.42
C ASP A 67 -11.56 -4.02 -11.10
N ASP A 68 -11.19 -5.31 -11.14
CA ASP A 68 -12.04 -6.42 -10.68
C ASP A 68 -12.10 -6.48 -9.14
N LEU A 69 -13.11 -5.82 -8.60
CA LEU A 69 -13.41 -5.81 -7.16
C LEU A 69 -13.81 -7.20 -6.63
N HIS A 70 -14.33 -8.09 -7.48
CA HIS A 70 -14.70 -9.44 -7.05
C HIS A 70 -13.45 -10.29 -6.83
N ALA A 71 -12.51 -10.25 -7.77
CA ALA A 71 -11.19 -10.87 -7.62
C ALA A 71 -10.48 -10.33 -6.37
N GLY A 72 -10.51 -9.00 -6.16
CA GLY A 72 -9.94 -8.38 -4.97
C GLY A 72 -10.56 -8.88 -3.66
N ARG A 73 -11.89 -9.09 -3.65
CA ARG A 73 -12.60 -9.62 -2.48
C ARG A 73 -12.24 -11.08 -2.18
N GLU A 74 -12.13 -11.92 -3.20
CA GLU A 74 -11.76 -13.33 -2.99
C GLU A 74 -10.31 -13.46 -2.52
N LEU A 75 -9.39 -12.64 -3.05
CA LEU A 75 -8.01 -12.57 -2.54
C LEU A 75 -7.93 -12.17 -1.06
N GLY A 76 -8.79 -11.24 -0.62
CA GLY A 76 -8.84 -10.82 0.78
C GLY A 76 -9.44 -11.87 1.74
N ARG A 77 -10.01 -12.96 1.22
CA ARG A 77 -10.56 -14.07 2.03
C ARG A 77 -9.61 -15.26 2.17
N ALA A 78 -8.64 -15.37 1.27
CA ALA A 78 -7.64 -16.43 1.26
C ALA A 78 -6.58 -16.21 2.35
#